data_AF-A0A1H4RL40-F1
#
_entry.id   AF-A0A1H4RL40-F1
#
_cell.length_a   1.000
_cell.length_b   1.000
_cell.length_c   1.000
_cell.angle_alpha   90.00
_cell.angle_beta   90.00
_cell.angle_gamma   90.00
#
_symmetry.space_group_name_H-M   'P 1'
#
loop_
_entity.id
_entity.type
_entity.pdbx_description
1 polymer ?
#
loop_
_entity_poly.entity_id
_entity_poly.type
_entity_poly.pdbx_seq_one_letter_code
_entity_poly.pdbx_strand_id
1 'polypeptide(L)'
;MSSVQVLLSRLDPDVPLPAYARPGDAGADLVTTSDIVLRPGERGVVGTGVAIALPPGYAGFVHPRSGLAARAGLSVVNTPGTIDSGYRGEIKVCLINHDPVHPLELTRGDRIAQLVVQRVEHAEFVEVDALDATERGDGGYGSTGGHATLGAPALAASAATGEGTEK
;
A
#
# COMPACT_ATOMS: atom_id res chain seq x y z
N MET A 1 6.85 -13.69 19.77
CA MET A 1 5.64 -13.40 18.96
C MET A 1 4.99 -14.72 18.60
N SER A 2 3.67 -14.85 18.68
CA SER A 2 2.96 -16.01 18.12
C SER A 2 3.12 -15.98 16.59
N SER A 3 3.54 -17.08 15.99
CA SER A 3 3.59 -17.21 14.53
C SER A 3 2.22 -17.59 13.98
N VAL A 4 1.90 -17.12 12.77
CA VAL A 4 0.76 -17.59 11.98
C VAL A 4 1.31 -18.41 10.82
N GLN A 5 0.71 -19.58 10.57
CA GLN A 5 1.06 -20.38 9.39
C GLN A 5 0.29 -19.83 8.18
N VAL A 6 1.02 -19.48 7.12
CA VAL A 6 0.48 -19.06 5.83
C VAL A 6 0.88 -20.09 4.81
N LEU A 7 -0.08 -20.69 4.12
CA LEU A 7 0.23 -21.63 3.05
C LEU A 7 0.70 -20.83 1.84
N LEU A 8 1.75 -21.31 1.17
CA LEU A 8 2.35 -20.64 0.02
C LEU A 8 2.58 -21.63 -1.10
N SER A 9 2.23 -21.22 -2.33
CA SER A 9 2.63 -21.89 -3.56
C SER A 9 3.60 -21.01 -4.33
N ARG A 10 4.76 -21.55 -4.69
CA ARG A 10 5.67 -20.92 -5.64
C ARG A 10 5.20 -21.24 -7.05
N LEU A 11 4.61 -20.25 -7.71
CA LEU A 11 4.22 -20.32 -9.12
C LEU A 11 5.46 -20.27 -10.02
N ASP A 12 6.49 -19.60 -9.54
CA ASP A 12 7.83 -19.61 -10.10
C ASP A 12 8.77 -20.35 -9.13
N PRO A 13 9.28 -21.55 -9.46
CA PRO A 13 10.07 -22.36 -8.54
C PRO A 13 11.48 -21.78 -8.27
N ASP A 14 11.94 -20.84 -9.10
CA ASP A 14 13.27 -20.25 -9.02
C ASP A 14 13.30 -19.00 -8.14
N VAL A 15 12.14 -18.45 -7.76
CA VAL A 15 12.11 -17.37 -6.76
C VAL A 15 12.28 -17.92 -5.33
N PRO A 16 13.01 -17.19 -4.46
CA PRO A 16 13.10 -17.54 -3.06
C PRO A 16 11.72 -17.42 -2.39
N LEU A 17 11.54 -18.18 -1.30
CA LEU A 17 10.41 -17.94 -0.41
C LEU A 17 10.51 -16.52 0.19
N PRO A 18 9.39 -15.81 0.38
CA PRO A 18 9.38 -14.56 1.13
C PRO A 18 10.00 -14.77 2.51
N ALA A 19 10.92 -13.88 2.90
CA ALA A 19 11.71 -14.03 4.10
C ALA A 19 11.84 -12.70 4.86
N TYR A 20 11.89 -12.80 6.18
CA TYR A 20 12.20 -11.67 7.06
C TYR A 20 13.71 -11.44 7.07
N ALA A 21 14.14 -10.19 6.92
CA ALA A 21 15.57 -9.88 6.83
C ALA A 21 16.27 -9.96 8.20
N ARG A 22 15.57 -9.60 9.28
CA ARG A 22 16.08 -9.60 10.65
C ARG A 22 15.04 -10.13 11.64
N PRO A 23 15.47 -10.62 12.81
CA PRO A 23 14.55 -10.95 13.89
C PRO A 23 13.70 -9.74 14.29
N GLY A 24 12.38 -9.92 14.29
CA GLY A 24 11.41 -8.88 14.67
C GLY A 24 10.95 -7.97 13.53
N ASP A 25 11.44 -8.16 12.30
CA ASP A 25 10.91 -7.43 11.14
C ASP A 25 9.43 -7.77 10.93
N ALA A 26 8.63 -6.76 10.62
CA ALA A 26 7.18 -6.92 10.44
C ALA A 26 6.80 -7.54 9.08
N GLY A 27 7.60 -7.28 8.05
CA GLY A 27 7.33 -7.68 6.67
C GLY A 27 8.34 -8.69 6.12
N ALA A 28 7.84 -9.65 5.35
CA ALA A 28 8.68 -10.56 4.57
C ALA A 28 8.95 -9.95 3.19
N ASP A 29 10.21 -9.89 2.77
CA ASP A 29 10.60 -9.29 1.49
C ASP A 29 10.00 -10.10 0.31
N LEU A 30 9.42 -9.38 -0.66
CA LEU A 30 8.92 -9.91 -1.94
C LEU A 30 9.86 -9.49 -3.07
N VAL A 31 10.12 -10.42 -3.99
CA VAL A 31 10.98 -10.18 -5.16
C VAL A 31 10.15 -9.99 -6.43
N THR A 32 10.72 -9.35 -7.46
CA THR A 32 10.14 -9.34 -8.82
C THR A 32 10.54 -10.58 -9.62
N THR A 33 9.64 -11.12 -10.43
CA THR A 33 9.93 -12.22 -11.37
C THR A 33 10.42 -11.75 -12.74
N SER A 34 10.40 -10.46 -13.02
CA SER A 34 10.75 -9.89 -14.32
C SER A 34 11.63 -8.66 -14.20
N ASP A 35 12.46 -8.44 -15.22
CA ASP A 35 13.16 -7.19 -15.40
C ASP A 35 12.16 -6.09 -15.80
N ILE A 36 12.33 -4.89 -15.27
CA ILE A 36 11.51 -3.73 -15.63
C ILE A 36 12.33 -2.44 -15.51
N VAL A 37 12.09 -1.52 -16.43
CA VAL A 37 12.61 -0.16 -16.35
C VAL A 37 11.43 0.79 -16.18
N LEU A 38 11.42 1.56 -15.09
CA LEU A 38 10.42 2.58 -14.81
C LEU A 38 11.03 3.96 -15.03
N ARG A 39 10.62 4.65 -16.10
CA ARG A 39 11.00 6.05 -16.31
C ARG A 39 10.41 6.96 -15.23
N PRO A 40 10.89 8.21 -15.10
CA PRO A 40 10.29 9.19 -14.20
C PRO A 40 8.76 9.28 -14.34
N GLY A 41 8.04 9.08 -13.23
CA GLY A 41 6.57 9.08 -13.19
C GLY A 41 5.89 7.83 -13.76
N GLU A 42 6.64 6.87 -14.29
CA GLU A 42 6.10 5.64 -14.86
C GLU A 42 5.70 4.65 -13.76
N ARG A 43 4.67 3.86 -14.07
CA ARG A 43 4.19 2.76 -13.23
C ARG A 43 4.20 1.45 -14.01
N GLY A 44 4.43 0.35 -13.32
CA GLY A 44 4.43 -0.98 -13.88
C GLY A 44 3.92 -2.00 -12.88
N VAL A 45 3.31 -3.07 -13.37
CA VAL A 45 2.88 -4.20 -12.53
C VAL A 45 3.83 -5.36 -12.77
N VAL A 46 4.46 -5.83 -11.70
CA VAL A 46 5.35 -6.99 -11.74
C VAL A 46 4.81 -8.12 -10.86
N GLY A 47 5.06 -9.35 -11.28
CA GLY A 47 4.74 -10.55 -10.51
C GLY A 47 5.79 -10.82 -9.43
N THR A 48 5.39 -11.55 -8.40
CA THR A 48 6.31 -12.01 -7.34
C THR A 48 6.56 -13.51 -7.37
N GLY A 49 5.92 -14.25 -8.27
CA GLY A 49 6.10 -15.69 -8.41
C GLY A 49 5.50 -16.51 -7.26
N VAL A 50 4.75 -15.88 -6.36
CA VAL A 50 4.15 -16.55 -5.19
C VAL A 50 2.66 -16.25 -5.08
N ALA A 51 1.91 -17.27 -4.70
CA ALA A 51 0.52 -17.18 -4.27
C ALA A 51 0.44 -17.68 -2.83
N ILE A 52 -0.46 -17.09 -2.03
CA ILE A 52 -0.63 -17.45 -0.62
C ILE A 52 -2.09 -17.78 -0.31
N ALA A 53 -2.30 -18.52 0.77
CA ALA A 53 -3.60 -18.66 1.42
C ALA A 53 -3.47 -18.18 2.86
N LEU A 54 -4.03 -17.00 3.13
CA LEU A 54 -4.13 -16.48 4.49
C LEU A 54 -5.32 -17.14 5.20
N PRO A 55 -5.20 -17.41 6.51
CA PRO A 55 -6.34 -17.86 7.30
C PRO A 55 -7.43 -16.78 7.37
N PRO A 56 -8.72 -17.14 7.50
CA PRO A 56 -9.79 -16.18 7.76
C PRO A 56 -9.47 -15.30 8.99
N GLY A 57 -9.86 -14.02 8.94
CA GLY A 57 -9.55 -13.02 9.97
C GLY A 57 -8.15 -12.40 9.84
N TYR A 58 -7.45 -12.66 8.73
CA TYR A 58 -6.16 -12.06 8.40
C TYR A 58 -6.18 -11.44 7.00
N ALA A 59 -5.42 -10.37 6.84
CA ALA A 59 -5.08 -9.77 5.55
C ALA A 59 -3.57 -9.63 5.40
N GLY A 60 -3.11 -9.64 4.15
CA GLY A 60 -1.74 -9.30 3.78
C GLY A 60 -1.68 -7.86 3.28
N PHE A 61 -0.65 -7.13 3.68
CA PHE A 61 -0.42 -5.75 3.27
C PHE A 61 0.94 -5.65 2.59
N VAL A 62 0.94 -5.28 1.32
CA VAL A 62 2.15 -5.05 0.52
C VAL A 62 2.60 -3.60 0.72
N HIS A 63 3.74 -3.45 1.38
CA HIS A 63 4.34 -2.16 1.72
C HIS A 63 5.59 -1.88 0.87
N PRO A 64 5.86 -0.61 0.52
CA PRO A 64 7.15 -0.20 -0.01
C PRO A 64 8.30 -0.53 0.95
N ARG A 65 9.50 -0.74 0.39
CA ARG A 65 10.73 -0.88 1.18
C ARG A 65 11.38 0.49 1.33
N SER A 66 11.67 0.90 2.57
CA SER A 66 12.19 2.24 2.88
C SER A 66 13.49 2.58 2.14
N GLY A 67 14.36 1.60 1.90
CA GLY A 67 15.61 1.81 1.19
C GLY A 67 15.43 2.28 -0.25
N LEU A 68 14.56 1.62 -1.03
CA LEU A 68 14.28 1.99 -2.42
C LEU A 68 13.43 3.27 -2.49
N ALA A 69 12.50 3.46 -1.56
CA ALA A 69 11.74 4.69 -1.45
C ALA A 69 12.63 5.92 -1.24
N ALA A 70 13.55 5.86 -0.27
CA ALA A 70 14.41 6.99 0.07
C ALA A 70 15.54 7.25 -0.96
N ARG A 71 16.03 6.22 -1.64
CA ARG A 71 17.20 6.33 -2.54
C ARG A 71 16.85 6.48 -4.01
N ALA A 72 15.70 5.97 -4.43
CA ALA A 72 15.33 5.88 -5.85
C ALA A 72 13.87 6.28 -6.13
N GLY A 73 13.14 6.80 -5.14
CA GLY A 73 11.75 7.23 -5.31
C GLY A 73 10.77 6.09 -5.62
N LEU A 74 11.14 4.82 -5.41
CA LEU A 74 10.26 3.70 -5.67
C LEU A 74 9.13 3.66 -4.63
N SER A 75 7.90 3.60 -5.11
CA SER A 75 6.72 3.35 -4.28
C SER A 75 5.81 2.29 -4.90
N VAL A 76 4.71 2.02 -4.22
CA VAL A 76 3.64 1.14 -4.68
C VAL A 76 2.37 1.98 -4.78
N VAL A 77 1.76 2.03 -5.97
CA VAL A 77 0.62 2.91 -6.29
C VAL A 77 -0.55 2.73 -5.33
N ASN A 78 -0.86 1.47 -4.98
CA ASN A 78 -1.96 1.10 -4.10
C ASN A 78 -1.51 0.85 -2.65
N THR A 79 -0.42 1.46 -2.18
CA THR A 79 0.11 1.20 -0.84
C THR A 79 -0.85 1.66 0.28
N PRO A 80 -1.06 0.84 1.33
CA PRO A 80 -0.67 -0.56 1.43
C PRO A 80 -1.56 -1.45 0.53
N GLY A 81 -0.93 -2.28 -0.32
CA GLY A 81 -1.66 -3.18 -1.21
C GLY A 81 -2.32 -4.30 -0.41
N THR A 82 -3.65 -4.41 -0.45
CA THR A 82 -4.39 -5.38 0.37
C THR A 82 -4.53 -6.73 -0.35
N ILE A 83 -4.14 -7.81 0.33
CA ILE A 83 -4.28 -9.19 -0.11
C ILE A 83 -5.31 -9.89 0.79
N ASP A 84 -6.46 -10.21 0.21
CA ASP A 84 -7.57 -10.83 0.93
C ASP A 84 -7.31 -12.31 1.25
N SER A 85 -7.90 -12.81 2.33
CA SER A 85 -7.80 -14.23 2.71
C SER A 85 -8.39 -15.20 1.69
N GLY A 86 -9.30 -14.73 0.84
CA GLY A 86 -9.87 -15.49 -0.27
C GLY A 86 -8.99 -15.53 -1.53
N TYR A 87 -7.99 -14.66 -1.65
CA TYR A 87 -7.17 -14.55 -2.86
C TYR A 87 -6.23 -15.75 -2.99
N ARG A 88 -6.14 -16.33 -4.20
CA ARG A 88 -5.27 -17.47 -4.53
C ARG A 88 -4.41 -17.24 -5.78
N GLY A 89 -4.54 -16.07 -6.39
CA GLY A 89 -3.71 -15.69 -7.52
C GLY A 89 -2.30 -15.33 -7.09
N GLU A 90 -1.46 -15.04 -8.09
CA GLU A 90 -0.12 -14.49 -7.85
C GLU A 90 -0.23 -13.13 -7.17
N ILE A 91 0.58 -12.89 -6.14
CA ILE A 91 0.77 -11.54 -5.60
C ILE A 91 1.49 -10.71 -6.67
N LYS A 92 0.91 -9.55 -7.01
CA LYS A 92 1.52 -8.60 -7.93
C LYS A 92 1.74 -7.27 -7.23
N VAL A 93 2.77 -6.55 -7.65
CA VAL A 93 3.14 -5.25 -7.06
C VAL A 93 3.00 -4.17 -8.12
N CYS A 94 2.17 -3.17 -7.83
CA CYS A 94 1.93 -2.00 -8.68
C CYS A 94 3.00 -0.93 -8.38
N LEU A 95 4.18 -1.08 -8.95
CA LEU A 95 5.32 -0.18 -8.72
C LEU A 95 5.12 1.17 -9.42
N ILE A 96 5.67 2.23 -8.83
CA ILE A 96 5.78 3.56 -9.43
C ILE A 96 7.12 4.20 -9.09
N ASN A 97 7.72 4.87 -10.07
CA ASN A 97 8.92 5.69 -9.88
C ASN A 97 8.53 7.16 -9.66
N HIS A 98 8.75 7.68 -8.45
CA HIS A 98 8.55 9.09 -8.13
C HIS A 98 9.80 9.96 -8.33
N ASP A 99 10.96 9.38 -8.71
CA ASP A 99 12.11 10.19 -9.09
C ASP A 99 11.74 11.01 -10.35
N PRO A 100 11.93 12.34 -10.34
CA PRO A 100 11.52 13.19 -11.44
C PRO A 100 12.50 13.17 -12.62
N VAL A 101 13.67 12.56 -12.48
CA VAL A 101 14.78 12.67 -13.44
C VAL A 101 15.32 11.30 -13.86
N HIS A 102 15.54 10.38 -12.91
CA HIS A 102 16.25 9.15 -13.16
C HIS A 102 15.30 7.97 -13.41
N PRO A 103 15.52 7.16 -14.47
CA PRO A 103 14.85 5.88 -14.58
C PRO A 103 15.32 4.93 -13.48
N LEU A 104 14.43 4.04 -13.05
CA LEU A 104 14.74 2.97 -12.12
C LEU A 104 14.70 1.63 -12.85
N GLU A 105 15.83 0.94 -12.85
CA GLU A 105 15.96 -0.41 -13.38
C GLU A 105 15.85 -1.41 -12.23
N LEU A 106 14.97 -2.40 -12.39
CA LEU A 106 14.81 -3.52 -11.46
C LEU A 106 15.02 -4.80 -12.25
N THR A 107 15.76 -5.71 -11.66
CA THR A 107 16.09 -7.01 -12.24
C THR A 107 15.35 -8.12 -11.53
N ARG A 108 15.08 -9.21 -12.25
CA ARG A 108 14.50 -10.43 -11.66
C ARG A 108 15.27 -10.83 -10.39
N GLY A 109 14.52 -11.06 -9.31
CA GLY A 109 15.07 -11.41 -7.99
C GLY A 109 15.32 -10.21 -7.07
N ASP A 110 15.25 -8.97 -7.57
CA ASP A 110 15.34 -7.79 -6.72
C ASP A 110 14.17 -7.74 -5.74
N ARG A 111 14.47 -7.38 -4.49
CA ARG A 111 13.49 -7.22 -3.41
C ARG A 111 12.81 -5.86 -3.55
N ILE A 112 11.56 -5.85 -3.99
CA ILE A 112 10.84 -4.65 -4.42
C ILE A 112 9.80 -4.16 -3.40
N ALA A 113 9.26 -5.05 -2.58
CA ALA A 113 8.21 -4.77 -1.60
C ALA A 113 8.36 -5.69 -0.38
N GLN A 114 7.53 -5.50 0.63
CA GLN A 114 7.46 -6.39 1.78
C GLN A 114 5.99 -6.69 2.13
N LEU A 115 5.71 -7.94 2.49
CA LEU A 115 4.39 -8.42 2.89
C LEU A 115 4.27 -8.44 4.41
N VAL A 116 3.37 -7.64 4.97
CA VAL A 116 2.99 -7.67 6.39
C VAL A 116 1.69 -8.44 6.52
N VAL A 117 1.65 -9.46 7.38
CA VAL A 117 0.42 -10.23 7.66
C VAL A 117 -0.16 -9.78 8.99
N GLN A 118 -1.41 -9.34 9.02
CA GLN A 118 -2.07 -8.84 10.22
C GLN A 118 -3.46 -9.41 10.39
N ARG A 119 -3.93 -9.45 11.64
CA ARG A 119 -5.34 -9.69 11.95
C ARG A 119 -6.17 -8.51 11.52
N VAL A 120 -7.36 -8.78 11.00
CA VAL A 120 -8.35 -7.79 10.60
C VAL A 120 -9.73 -8.21 11.10
N GLU A 121 -10.55 -7.23 11.44
CA GLU A 121 -11.94 -7.44 11.82
C GLU A 121 -12.85 -7.30 10.60
N HIS A 122 -13.91 -8.11 10.55
CA HIS A 122 -15.01 -7.88 9.62
C HIS A 122 -16.02 -6.96 10.32
N ALA A 123 -16.08 -5.70 9.89
CA ALA A 123 -17.03 -4.75 10.44
C ALA A 123 -18.47 -5.07 10.00
N GLU A 124 -19.39 -5.06 10.95
CA GLU A 124 -20.83 -4.96 10.69
C GLU A 124 -21.22 -3.48 10.76
N PHE A 125 -21.72 -2.93 9.65
CA PHE A 125 -22.13 -1.54 9.59
C PHE A 125 -23.58 -1.40 10.06
N VAL A 126 -23.81 -0.55 11.07
CA VAL A 126 -25.13 -0.23 11.61
C VAL A 126 -25.40 1.25 11.38
N GLU A 127 -26.44 1.56 10.60
CA GLU A 127 -26.86 2.94 10.30
C GLU A 127 -27.55 3.58 11.51
N VAL A 128 -27.21 4.84 11.80
CA VAL A 128 -27.74 5.64 12.91
C VAL A 128 -27.96 7.08 12.47
N ASP A 129 -28.90 7.80 13.11
CA ASP A 129 -29.20 9.20 12.78
C ASP A 129 -28.06 10.17 13.15
N ALA A 130 -27.27 9.84 14.17
CA ALA A 130 -26.14 10.65 14.62
C ALA A 130 -25.08 9.80 15.34
N LEU A 131 -23.81 10.24 15.25
CA LEU A 131 -22.68 9.67 15.99
C LEU A 131 -22.44 10.44 17.30
N ASP A 132 -21.83 9.78 18.27
CA ASP A 132 -21.41 10.39 19.53
C ASP A 132 -20.32 11.46 19.32
N ALA A 133 -20.30 12.48 20.18
CA ALA A 133 -19.26 13.51 20.16
C ALA A 133 -17.91 12.96 20.67
N THR A 134 -16.81 13.37 20.04
CA THR A 134 -15.44 13.08 20.48
C THR A 134 -14.62 14.37 20.56
N GLU A 135 -13.48 14.34 21.26
CA GLU A 135 -12.56 15.48 21.32
C GLU A 135 -12.05 15.93 19.94
N ARG A 136 -11.85 14.97 19.01
CA ARG A 136 -11.44 15.27 17.63
C ARG A 136 -12.59 15.84 16.78
N GLY A 137 -13.83 15.40 17.00
CA GLY A 137 -14.98 15.80 16.20
C GLY A 137 -14.76 15.58 14.69
N ASP A 138 -15.06 16.61 13.90
CA ASP A 138 -14.86 16.67 12.45
C ASP A 138 -13.46 17.20 12.03
N GLY A 139 -12.56 17.44 13.00
CA GLY A 139 -11.21 17.91 12.73
C GLY A 139 -10.37 16.89 11.95
N GLY A 140 -9.86 17.27 10.78
CA GLY A 140 -9.01 16.46 9.90
C GLY A 140 -8.00 17.31 9.11
N TYR A 141 -7.23 16.67 8.20
CA TYR A 141 -6.38 17.36 7.21
C TYR A 141 -5.40 18.40 7.78
N GLY A 142 -4.77 18.09 8.91
CA GLY A 142 -3.84 19.01 9.58
C GLY A 142 -4.48 19.93 10.62
N SER A 143 -5.68 19.60 11.11
CA SER A 143 -6.39 20.32 12.19
C SER A 143 -5.57 20.53 13.47
N THR A 144 -4.55 19.71 13.73
CA THR A 144 -3.63 19.85 14.86
C THR A 144 -2.43 20.76 14.57
N GLY A 145 -2.33 21.32 13.36
CA GLY A 145 -1.20 22.11 12.90
C GLY A 145 0.11 21.30 12.83
N GLY A 146 1.23 21.97 13.13
CA GLY A 146 2.56 21.34 13.17
C GLY A 146 3.45 21.60 11.95
N HIS A 147 2.98 22.36 10.96
CA HIS A 147 3.78 22.83 9.81
C HIS A 147 3.27 24.18 9.31
N ALA A 148 4.16 25.05 8.80
CA ALA A 148 3.79 26.40 8.36
C ALA A 148 2.68 26.41 7.28
N THR A 149 2.70 25.42 6.37
CA THR A 149 1.66 25.23 5.34
C THR A 149 0.28 24.93 5.93
N LEU A 150 0.21 24.33 7.11
CA LEU A 150 -1.04 24.01 7.82
C LEU A 150 -1.58 25.21 8.62
N GLY A 151 -0.83 26.31 8.69
CA GLY A 151 -1.24 27.55 9.34
C GLY A 151 -1.97 28.54 8.42
N ALA A 152 -1.99 28.30 7.10
CA ALA A 152 -2.81 29.07 6.17
C ALA A 152 -4.22 28.47 6.12
N PRO A 153 -5.30 29.29 6.07
CA PRO A 153 -6.65 28.77 5.95
C PRO A 153 -6.75 27.87 4.72
N ALA A 154 -7.31 26.67 4.90
CA ALA A 154 -7.55 25.73 3.82
C ALA A 154 -8.29 26.46 2.68
N LEU A 155 -7.77 26.36 1.46
CA LEU A 155 -8.42 26.90 0.26
C LEU A 155 -9.89 26.45 0.28
N ALA A 156 -10.80 27.41 0.47
CA ALA A 156 -12.22 27.16 0.46
C ALA A 156 -12.58 26.43 -0.83
N ALA A 157 -13.25 25.28 -0.69
CA ALA A 157 -13.79 24.57 -1.83
C ALA A 157 -14.67 25.54 -2.63
N SER A 158 -14.27 25.79 -3.88
CA SER A 158 -15.02 26.59 -4.84
C SER A 158 -16.43 26.03 -5.00
N ALA A 159 -17.41 26.62 -4.32
CA ALA A 159 -18.81 26.39 -4.61
C ALA A 159 -19.10 26.95 -6.02
N ALA A 160 -19.29 26.04 -6.98
CA ALA A 160 -19.81 26.39 -8.29
C ALA A 160 -21.25 26.90 -8.13
N THR A 161 -21.45 28.21 -8.27
CA THR A 161 -22.77 28.83 -8.43
C THR A 161 -23.31 28.47 -9.81
N GLY A 162 -24.17 27.45 -9.86
CA GLY A 162 -25.10 27.26 -10.96
C GLY A 162 -26.32 28.16 -10.74
N GLU A 163 -26.30 29.37 -11.29
CA GLU A 163 -27.53 30.15 -11.48
C GLU A 163 -28.26 29.59 -12.71
N GLY A 164 -29.37 28.89 -12.44
CA GLY A 164 -30.38 28.59 -13.45
C GLY A 164 -31.24 29.83 -13.69
N THR A 165 -31.20 30.35 -14.92
CA THR A 165 -32.05 31.43 -15.40
C THR A 165 -33.46 30.90 -15.68
N GLU A 166 -34.45 31.33 -14.90
CA GLU A 166 -35.86 31.30 -15.31
C GLU A 166 -36.14 32.45 -16.27
N LYS A 167 -36.61 32.11 -17.48
CA LYS A 167 -37.78 32.73 -18.14
C LYS A 167 -38.24 31.88 -19.32
#